data_AF-A0A1H3ZYE1-F1
#
_entry.id   AF-A0A1H3ZYE1-F1
#
_cell.length_a   1.000
_cell.length_b   1.000
_cell.length_c   1.000
_cell.angle_alpha   90.00
_cell.angle_beta   90.00
_cell.angle_gamma   90.00
#
_symmetry.space_group_name_H-M   'P 1'
#
loop_
_entity.id
_entity.type
_entity.pdbx_description
1 polymer ?
#
loop_
_entity_poly.entity_id
_entity_poly.type
_entity_poly.pdbx_seq_one_letter_code
_entity_poly.pdbx_strand_id
1 'polypeptide(L)'
;MNMLTSNRKGVLRNCPICEKLFSDTGIGVCQKCYDKMRNYETQINEFVKTHPHCTVKDIVKQTKIPLRFATNMINKGQFVAGGKISYPCSRCGKAITTGLYCGSCMAKVHEATITAKKLEAERRVKAEQERIKRKYLQKKESGLNILKILRGEK
;
A
#
# COMPACT_ATOMS: atom_id res chain seq x y z
N MET A 1 -2.35 3.37 44.56
CA MET A 1 -2.57 3.41 43.10
C MET A 1 -2.00 4.71 42.56
N ASN A 2 -0.89 4.68 41.84
CA ASN A 2 -0.60 5.67 40.80
C ASN A 2 0.53 5.12 39.92
N MET A 3 0.10 4.58 38.78
CA MET A 3 0.94 3.94 37.78
C MET A 3 1.37 5.00 36.76
N LEU A 4 2.69 5.01 36.49
CA LEU A 4 3.33 5.43 35.23
C LEU A 4 3.43 6.94 34.94
N THR A 5 4.45 7.58 35.54
CA THR A 5 5.13 8.72 34.90
C THR A 5 5.95 8.23 33.70
N SER A 6 5.26 7.95 32.59
CA SER A 6 5.92 7.68 31.31
C SER A 6 6.50 8.97 30.74
N ASN A 7 7.78 9.20 31.02
CA ASN A 7 8.61 10.21 30.38
C ASN A 7 8.81 9.87 28.88
N ARG A 8 7.77 10.08 28.06
CA ARG A 8 7.91 10.12 26.61
C ARG A 8 8.31 11.53 26.22
N LYS A 9 9.60 11.76 25.95
CA LYS A 9 10.05 12.97 25.26
C LYS A 9 9.34 13.02 23.91
N GLY A 10 8.24 13.76 23.82
CA GLY A 10 7.53 13.98 22.57
C GLY A 10 8.42 14.77 21.62
N VAL A 11 8.47 14.33 20.36
CA VAL A 11 9.27 15.02 19.33
C VAL A 11 8.50 16.27 18.93
N LEU A 12 9.10 17.44 19.12
CA LEU A 12 8.51 18.69 18.64
C LEU A 12 8.54 18.70 17.11
N ARG A 13 7.39 18.92 16.48
CA ARG A 13 7.24 19.03 15.03
C ARG A 13 6.29 20.16 14.67
N ASN A 14 6.33 20.60 13.42
CA ASN A 14 5.29 21.47 12.87
C ASN A 14 4.18 20.61 12.29
N CYS A 15 2.92 20.96 12.58
CA CYS A 15 1.78 20.25 12.05
C CYS A 15 1.70 20.44 10.52
N PRO A 16 1.58 19.37 9.71
CA PRO A 16 1.52 19.48 8.26
C PRO A 16 0.23 20.11 7.71
N ILE A 17 -0.78 20.35 8.57
CA ILE A 17 -2.09 20.89 8.18
C ILE A 17 -2.22 22.38 8.54
N CYS A 18 -1.79 22.77 9.74
CA CYS A 18 -1.93 24.15 10.23
C CYS A 18 -0.60 24.82 10.57
N GLU A 19 0.53 24.14 10.33
CA GLU A 19 1.90 24.61 10.50
C GLU A 19 2.31 24.97 11.94
N LYS A 20 1.41 24.83 12.91
CA LYS A 20 1.67 25.08 14.33
C LYS A 20 2.61 24.04 14.92
N LEU A 21 3.52 24.50 15.77
CA LEU A 21 4.39 23.64 16.57
C LEU A 21 3.56 22.79 17.54
N PHE A 22 3.86 21.51 17.66
CA PHE A 22 3.21 20.59 18.60
C PHE A 22 4.19 19.49 19.05
N SER A 23 3.88 18.88 20.20
CA SER A 23 4.58 17.68 20.66
C SER A 23 3.91 16.46 20.03
N ASP A 24 4.62 15.76 19.16
CA ASP A 24 4.08 14.60 18.48
C ASP A 24 4.10 13.35 19.36
N THR A 25 2.92 12.76 19.55
CA THR A 25 2.67 11.54 20.30
C THR A 25 2.67 10.28 19.42
N GLY A 26 2.97 10.42 18.12
CA GLY A 26 2.99 9.35 17.12
C GLY A 26 1.86 9.44 16.08
N ILE A 27 0.96 10.42 16.21
CA ILE A 27 -0.18 10.64 15.30
C ILE A 27 0.27 11.47 14.07
N GLY A 28 1.35 12.24 14.18
CA GLY A 28 1.91 13.02 13.06
C GLY A 28 1.17 14.32 12.74
N VAL A 29 0.11 14.66 13.48
CA VAL A 29 -0.59 15.96 13.40
C VAL A 29 -0.90 16.49 14.79
N CYS A 30 -1.10 17.80 14.93
CA CYS A 30 -1.46 18.38 16.22
C CYS A 30 -2.87 17.96 16.65
N GLN A 31 -3.13 17.97 17.96
CA GLN A 31 -4.41 17.54 18.53
C GLN A 31 -5.61 18.27 17.91
N LYS A 32 -5.51 19.59 17.70
CA LYS A 32 -6.58 20.40 17.09
C LYS A 32 -6.92 19.94 15.67
N CYS A 33 -5.92 19.60 14.87
CA CYS A 33 -6.15 19.07 13.52
C CYS A 33 -6.70 17.65 13.55
N TYR A 34 -6.22 16.83 14.49
CA TYR A 34 -6.76 15.49 14.72
C TYR A 34 -8.25 15.52 15.09
N ASP A 35 -8.65 16.37 16.03
CA ASP A 35 -10.05 16.49 16.46
C ASP A 35 -10.94 17.01 15.31
N LYS A 36 -10.44 17.95 14.50
CA LYS A 36 -11.15 18.40 13.28
C LYS A 36 -11.38 17.25 12.30
N MET A 37 -10.38 16.41 12.07
CA MET A 37 -10.53 15.24 11.19
C MET A 37 -11.57 14.27 11.75
N ARG A 38 -11.58 14.01 13.06
CA ARG A 38 -12.61 13.18 13.70
C ARG A 38 -14.00 13.76 13.56
N ASN A 39 -14.15 15.08 13.68
CA ASN A 39 -15.45 15.74 13.46
C ASN A 39 -15.91 15.59 12.01
N TYR A 40 -14.99 15.70 11.04
CA TYR A 40 -15.30 15.43 9.63
C TYR A 40 -15.72 13.97 9.41
N GLU A 41 -15.05 13.01 10.04
CA GLU A 41 -15.44 11.60 9.98
C GLU A 41 -16.86 11.38 10.52
N THR A 42 -17.20 11.98 11.67
CA THR A 42 -18.56 11.87 12.24
C THR A 42 -19.60 12.44 11.29
N GLN A 43 -19.38 13.63 10.73
CA GLN A 43 -20.31 14.28 9.80
C GLN A 43 -20.51 13.47 8.51
N ILE A 44 -19.42 12.95 7.92
CA ILE A 44 -19.53 12.09 6.74
C ILE A 44 -20.31 10.83 7.07
N ASN A 45 -20.02 10.19 8.22
CA ASN A 45 -20.73 8.99 8.64
C ASN A 45 -22.25 9.22 8.81
N GLU A 46 -22.64 10.29 9.49
CA GLU A 46 -24.06 10.65 9.66
C GLU A 46 -24.75 10.93 8.33
N PHE A 47 -24.06 11.64 7.42
CA PHE A 47 -24.58 11.94 6.11
C PHE A 47 -24.79 10.69 5.26
N VAL A 48 -23.80 9.80 5.25
CA VAL A 48 -23.81 8.54 4.50
C VAL A 48 -24.87 7.57 5.03
N LYS A 49 -25.14 7.58 6.33
CA LYS A 49 -26.23 6.79 6.94
C LYS A 49 -27.61 7.27 6.52
N THR A 50 -27.80 8.59 6.44
CA THR A 50 -29.10 9.20 6.09
C THR A 50 -29.36 9.20 4.58
N HIS A 51 -28.31 9.20 3.75
CA HIS A 51 -28.40 9.23 2.29
C HIS A 51 -27.70 8.01 1.67
N PRO A 52 -28.35 6.83 1.70
CA PRO A 52 -27.85 5.68 0.97
C PRO A 52 -27.81 6.04 -0.53
N HIS A 53 -26.69 5.75 -1.21
CA HIS A 53 -26.41 6.10 -2.62
C HIS A 53 -25.93 7.53 -2.93
N CYS A 54 -25.55 8.33 -1.94
CA CYS A 54 -24.90 9.62 -2.21
C CYS A 54 -23.54 9.46 -2.94
N THR A 55 -23.13 10.47 -3.70
CA THR A 55 -21.79 10.54 -4.30
C THR A 55 -20.83 11.36 -3.45
N VAL A 56 -19.52 11.19 -3.66
CA VAL A 56 -18.48 12.01 -3.00
C VAL A 56 -18.73 13.50 -3.21
N LYS A 57 -19.23 13.89 -4.39
CA LYS A 57 -19.52 15.29 -4.71
C LYS A 57 -20.65 15.84 -3.86
N ASP A 58 -21.67 15.04 -3.58
CA ASP A 58 -22.82 15.46 -2.76
C ASP A 58 -22.38 15.66 -1.31
N ILE A 59 -21.56 14.72 -0.79
CA ILE A 59 -20.94 14.83 0.54
C ILE A 59 -20.18 16.15 0.66
N VAL A 60 -19.31 16.48 -0.28
CA VAL A 60 -18.50 17.71 -0.24
C VAL A 60 -19.37 18.96 -0.31
N LYS A 61 -20.41 18.97 -1.16
CA LYS A 61 -21.33 20.11 -1.27
C LYS A 61 -22.09 20.37 0.03
N GLN A 62 -22.54 19.31 0.70
CA GLN A 62 -23.45 19.42 1.85
C GLN A 62 -22.69 19.57 3.18
N THR A 63 -21.58 18.85 3.35
CA THR A 63 -20.76 18.90 4.57
C THR A 63 -19.67 19.98 4.54
N LYS A 64 -19.35 20.53 3.35
CA LYS A 64 -18.23 21.47 3.13
C LYS A 64 -16.86 20.93 3.54
N ILE A 65 -16.72 19.61 3.66
CA ILE A 65 -15.47 18.94 4.00
C ILE A 65 -14.55 18.90 2.77
N PRO A 66 -13.21 19.03 2.92
CA PRO A 66 -12.29 18.97 1.80
C PRO A 66 -12.44 17.68 0.98
N LEU A 67 -12.55 17.83 -0.35
CA LEU A 67 -12.73 16.70 -1.29
C LEU A 67 -11.69 15.60 -1.10
N ARG A 68 -10.43 15.96 -0.85
CA ARG A 68 -9.34 15.00 -0.61
C ARG A 68 -9.61 14.13 0.63
N PHE A 69 -10.11 14.73 1.71
CA PHE A 69 -10.41 14.01 2.94
C PHE A 69 -11.61 13.07 2.74
N ALA A 70 -12.71 13.60 2.19
CA ALA A 70 -13.90 12.80 1.89
C ALA A 70 -13.58 11.63 0.95
N THR A 71 -12.84 11.87 -0.13
CA THR A 71 -12.45 10.82 -1.09
C THR A 71 -11.57 9.75 -0.43
N ASN A 72 -10.60 10.13 0.39
CA ASN A 72 -9.74 9.18 1.10
C ASN A 72 -10.53 8.32 2.08
N MET A 73 -11.47 8.93 2.82
CA MET A 73 -12.32 8.20 3.77
C MET A 73 -13.23 7.20 3.04
N ILE A 74 -13.79 7.60 1.89
CA ILE A 74 -14.63 6.75 1.04
C ILE A 74 -13.87 5.59 0.43
N ASN A 75 -12.71 5.86 -0.14
CA ASN A 75 -11.87 4.82 -0.73
C ASN A 75 -11.38 3.80 0.30
N LYS A 76 -11.18 4.21 1.56
CA LYS A 76 -10.81 3.31 2.66
C LYS A 76 -11.99 2.50 3.22
N GLY A 77 -13.23 2.84 2.86
CA GLY A 77 -14.43 2.17 3.37
C GLY A 77 -14.64 2.33 4.88
N GLN A 78 -14.13 3.42 5.48
CA GLN A 78 -14.21 3.67 6.92
C GLN A 78 -15.57 4.27 7.34
N PHE A 79 -16.67 3.56 7.02
CA PHE A 79 -18.01 3.98 7.43
C PHE A 79 -18.58 3.07 8.51
N VAL A 80 -19.17 3.68 9.54
CA VAL A 80 -19.87 2.95 10.58
C VAL A 80 -21.21 2.44 10.00
N ALA A 81 -21.19 1.21 9.50
CA ALA A 81 -22.33 0.33 9.22
C ALA A 81 -23.58 1.00 8.62
N GLY A 82 -23.74 0.93 7.28
CA GLY A 82 -25.08 0.97 6.65
C GLY A 82 -25.18 1.69 5.32
N GLY A 83 -24.42 2.76 5.10
CA GLY A 83 -24.52 3.54 3.86
C GLY A 83 -23.72 2.92 2.71
N LYS A 84 -24.42 2.52 1.63
CA LYS A 84 -23.79 2.09 0.38
C LYS A 84 -23.48 3.32 -0.47
N ILE A 85 -22.24 3.81 -0.41
CA ILE A 85 -21.75 4.88 -1.29
C ILE A 85 -21.28 4.27 -2.60
N SER A 86 -21.66 4.86 -3.73
CA SER A 86 -21.10 4.48 -5.03
C SER A 86 -20.03 5.48 -5.46
N TYR A 87 -18.85 4.99 -5.81
CA TYR A 87 -17.70 5.80 -6.25
C TYR A 87 -16.98 5.13 -7.42
N PRO A 88 -16.23 5.88 -8.25
CA PRO A 88 -15.61 5.32 -9.44
C PRO A 88 -14.37 4.46 -9.10
N CYS A 89 -14.24 3.32 -9.79
CA CYS A 89 -13.04 2.50 -9.79
C CYS A 89 -11.83 3.32 -10.25
N SER A 90 -10.72 3.26 -9.52
CA SER A 90 -9.52 4.08 -9.81
C SER A 90 -8.86 3.76 -11.15
N ARG A 91 -9.13 2.60 -11.73
CA ARG A 91 -8.56 2.18 -13.02
C ARG A 91 -9.48 2.41 -14.21
N CYS A 92 -10.76 2.08 -14.09
CA CYS A 92 -11.69 2.07 -15.22
C CYS A 92 -12.93 2.96 -15.03
N GLY A 93 -13.06 3.65 -13.90
CA GLY A 93 -14.18 4.54 -13.63
C GLY A 93 -15.52 3.85 -13.30
N LYS A 94 -15.62 2.52 -13.44
CA LYS A 94 -16.84 1.77 -13.09
C LYS A 94 -17.25 2.04 -11.65
N ALA A 95 -18.53 2.34 -11.42
CA ALA A 95 -19.12 2.51 -10.10
C ALA A 95 -18.90 1.26 -9.22
N ILE A 96 -18.31 1.45 -8.05
CA ILE A 96 -18.06 0.44 -7.03
C ILE A 96 -18.59 0.92 -5.69
N THR A 97 -18.92 -0.02 -4.81
CA THR A 97 -19.37 0.26 -3.44
C THR A 97 -18.30 -0.04 -2.40
N THR A 98 -17.30 -0.84 -2.75
CA THR A 98 -16.22 -1.28 -1.88
C THR A 98 -14.91 -1.44 -2.66
N GLY A 99 -13.79 -1.25 -1.95
CA GLY A 99 -12.44 -1.41 -2.50
C GLY A 99 -11.98 -0.29 -3.43
N LEU A 100 -10.74 -0.36 -3.91
CA LEU A 100 -10.17 0.67 -4.80
C LEU A 100 -10.43 0.41 -6.30
N TYR A 101 -10.55 -0.86 -6.67
CA TYR A 101 -10.77 -1.32 -8.03
C TYR A 101 -11.99 -2.23 -8.08
N CYS A 102 -12.73 -2.19 -9.19
CA CYS A 102 -13.82 -3.14 -9.43
C CYS A 102 -13.28 -4.57 -9.59
N GLY A 103 -14.14 -5.58 -9.41
CA GLY A 103 -13.75 -6.99 -9.46
C GLY A 103 -12.96 -7.38 -10.73
N SER A 104 -13.36 -6.87 -11.89
CA SER A 104 -12.63 -7.12 -13.16
C SER A 104 -11.22 -6.51 -13.19
N CYS A 105 -11.03 -5.34 -12.58
CA CYS A 105 -9.72 -4.70 -12.50
C CYS A 105 -8.83 -5.38 -11.47
N MET A 106 -9.40 -5.82 -10.34
CA MET A 106 -8.70 -6.63 -9.34
C MET A 106 -8.22 -7.96 -9.92
N ALA A 107 -9.06 -8.65 -10.69
CA ALA A 107 -8.69 -9.91 -11.33
C ALA A 107 -7.46 -9.76 -12.23
N LYS A 108 -7.39 -8.69 -13.04
CA LYS A 108 -6.24 -8.40 -13.89
C LYS A 108 -4.96 -8.11 -13.09
N VAL A 109 -5.08 -7.44 -11.94
CA VAL A 109 -3.92 -7.20 -11.05
C VAL A 109 -3.43 -8.52 -10.46
N HIS A 110 -4.35 -9.36 -10.00
CA HIS A 110 -4.04 -10.69 -9.47
C HIS A 110 -3.36 -11.57 -10.52
N GLU A 111 -3.87 -11.59 -11.75
CA GLU A 111 -3.25 -12.30 -12.86
C GLU A 111 -1.82 -11.80 -13.14
N ALA A 112 -1.64 -10.49 -13.27
CA ALA A 112 -0.31 -9.90 -13.51
C ALA A 112 0.70 -10.27 -12.41
N THR A 113 0.28 -10.28 -11.15
CA THR A 113 1.16 -10.68 -10.03
C THR A 113 1.52 -12.17 -10.04
N ILE A 114 0.61 -13.05 -10.42
CA ILE A 114 0.91 -14.48 -10.60
C ILE A 114 1.92 -14.66 -11.74
N THR A 115 1.68 -14.02 -12.88
CA THR A 115 2.55 -14.13 -14.06
C THR A 115 3.95 -13.62 -13.76
N ALA A 116 4.07 -12.50 -13.04
CA ALA A 116 5.36 -11.97 -12.59
C ALA A 116 6.10 -12.96 -11.67
N LYS A 117 5.40 -13.61 -10.72
CA LYS A 117 6.00 -14.62 -9.84
C LYS A 117 6.49 -15.86 -10.60
N LYS A 118 5.72 -16.33 -11.59
CA LYS A 118 6.11 -17.47 -12.44
C LYS A 118 7.37 -17.14 -13.24
N LEU A 119 7.39 -15.98 -13.89
CA LEU A 119 8.55 -15.53 -14.67
C LEU A 119 9.81 -15.42 -13.80
N GLU A 120 9.67 -14.91 -12.58
CA GLU A 120 10.77 -14.82 -11.62
C GLU A 120 11.27 -16.20 -11.18
N ALA A 121 10.37 -17.15 -10.94
CA ALA A 121 10.75 -18.53 -10.61
C ALA A 121 11.50 -19.21 -11.77
N GLU A 122 11.02 -19.05 -13.01
CA GLU A 122 11.69 -19.58 -14.20
C GLU A 122 13.08 -18.97 -14.40
N ARG A 123 13.23 -17.66 -14.18
CA ARG A 123 14.52 -16.97 -14.23
C ARG A 123 15.50 -17.55 -13.20
N ARG A 124 15.04 -17.81 -11.97
CA ARG A 124 15.86 -18.43 -10.91
C ARG A 124 16.32 -19.84 -11.29
N VAL A 125 15.43 -20.66 -11.84
CA VAL A 125 15.76 -22.01 -12.31
C VAL A 125 16.80 -21.96 -13.43
N LYS A 126 16.60 -21.09 -14.44
CA LYS A 126 17.56 -20.93 -15.55
C LYS A 126 18.93 -20.45 -15.05
N ALA A 127 18.96 -19.47 -14.16
CA ALA A 127 20.20 -18.96 -13.57
C ALA A 127 20.95 -20.05 -12.80
N GLU A 128 20.25 -20.90 -12.05
CA GLU A 128 20.85 -22.01 -11.32
C GLU A 128 21.41 -23.09 -12.26
N GLN A 129 20.67 -23.46 -13.30
CA GLN A 129 21.13 -24.42 -14.31
C GLN A 129 22.41 -23.91 -15.01
N GLU A 130 22.44 -22.63 -15.35
CA GLU A 130 23.62 -22.04 -15.99
C GLU A 130 24.82 -21.98 -15.05
N ARG A 131 24.59 -21.70 -13.76
CA ARG A 131 25.62 -21.75 -12.72
C ARG A 131 26.22 -23.16 -12.58
N ILE A 132 25.38 -24.19 -12.54
CA ILE A 132 25.83 -25.59 -12.46
C ILE A 132 26.61 -25.97 -13.72
N LYS A 133 26.10 -25.61 -14.91
CA LYS A 133 26.78 -25.88 -16.19
C LYS A 133 28.17 -25.24 -16.25
N ARG A 134 28.32 -23.98 -15.81
CA ARG A 134 29.61 -23.31 -15.73
C ARG A 134 30.59 -24.03 -14.80
N LYS A 135 30.13 -24.46 -13.61
CA LYS A 135 30.98 -25.24 -12.68
C LYS A 135 31.44 -26.57 -13.28
N TYR A 136 30.56 -27.28 -13.98
CA TYR A 136 30.91 -28.53 -14.66
C TYR A 136 31.96 -28.31 -15.76
N LEU A 137 31.77 -27.29 -16.62
CA LEU A 137 32.71 -26.95 -17.69
C LEU A 137 34.09 -26.58 -17.13
N GLN A 138 34.13 -25.75 -16.08
CA GLN A 138 35.38 -25.38 -15.42
C GLN A 138 36.12 -26.60 -14.88
N LYS A 139 35.41 -27.53 -14.21
CA LYS A 139 36.01 -28.77 -13.70
C LYS A 139 36.55 -29.66 -14.83
N LYS A 140 35.83 -29.74 -15.95
CA LYS A 140 36.24 -30.50 -17.14
C LYS A 140 37.51 -29.91 -17.77
N GLU A 141 37.58 -28.59 -17.92
CA GLU A 141 38.77 -27.89 -18.41
C GLU A 141 39.97 -28.10 -17.48
N SER A 142 39.78 -27.97 -16.16
CA SER A 142 40.85 -28.27 -15.20
C SER A 142 41.37 -29.71 -15.34
N GLY A 143 40.47 -30.69 -15.46
CA GLY A 143 40.85 -32.09 -15.66
C GLY A 143 41.59 -32.33 -16.97
N LEU A 144 41.15 -31.70 -18.07
CA LEU A 144 41.81 -31.79 -19.37
C LEU A 144 43.21 -31.17 -19.35
N ASN A 145 43.36 -30.02 -18.67
CA ASN A 145 44.65 -29.36 -18.50
C ASN A 145 45.62 -30.21 -17.69
N ILE A 146 45.16 -30.85 -16.60
CA ILE A 146 45.98 -31.79 -15.82
C ILE A 146 46.44 -32.97 -16.71
N LEU A 147 45.55 -33.54 -17.52
CA LEU A 147 45.89 -34.63 -18.44
C LEU A 147 46.98 -34.24 -19.46
N LYS A 148 46.92 -33.02 -20.01
CA LYS A 148 47.96 -32.51 -20.92
C LYS A 148 49.32 -32.40 -20.23
N ILE A 149 49.35 -31.87 -19.00
CA ILE A 149 50.56 -31.77 -18.19
C ILE A 149 51.19 -33.16 -17.95
N LEU A 150 50.37 -34.15 -17.59
CA LEU A 150 50.84 -35.53 -17.33
C LEU A 150 51.41 -36.22 -18.58
N ARG A 151 50.97 -35.82 -19.78
CA ARG A 151 51.48 -36.36 -21.06
C ARG A 151 52.71 -35.63 -21.59
N GLY A 152 53.17 -34.56 -20.93
CA GLY A 152 54.32 -33.76 -21.37
C GLY A 152 54.05 -32.89 -22.60
N GLU A 153 52.78 -32.73 -22.98
CA GLU A 153 52.34 -31.83 -24.05
C GLU A 153 52.34 -30.40 -23.50
N LYS A 154 53.34 -29.59 -23.85
CA LYS A 154 53.37 -28.14 -23.58
C LYS A 154 52.59 -27.37 -24.64
#